data_AF-P55847-F1
#
_entry.id   AF-P55847-F1
#
_cell.length_a   1.000
_cell.length_b   1.000
_cell.length_c   1.000
_cell.angle_alpha   90.00
_cell.angle_beta   90.00
_cell.angle_gamma   90.00
#
_symmetry.space_group_name_H-M   'P 1'
#
loop_
_entity.id
_entity.type
_entity.pdbx_description
1 polymer ?
#
loop_
_entity_poly.entity_id
_entity_poly.type
_entity_poly.pdbx_seq_one_letter_code
_entity_poly.pdbx_strand_id
1 'polypeptide(L)'
;MYRLAMRTWLAIVIVVVGTSLLFDTASASFIDNTCRGVMGNRDIYKKVVRVCEDCTNIFRLPGLDGMCRNRCFYNEWFLICLKAANREDEIEKFRVWISILNAGQ
;
A
#
# COMPACT_ATOMS: atom_id res chain seq x y z
N MET A 1 15.70 -46.37 -12.74
CA MET A 1 15.38 -45.77 -11.42
C MET A 1 15.71 -44.28 -11.35
N TYR A 2 16.90 -43.83 -11.78
CA TYR A 2 17.34 -42.41 -11.74
C TYR A 2 16.40 -41.38 -12.43
N ARG A 3 15.76 -41.74 -13.55
CA ARG A 3 14.84 -40.85 -14.27
C ARG A 3 13.55 -40.52 -13.52
N LEU A 4 13.01 -41.46 -12.73
CA LEU A 4 11.83 -41.18 -11.91
C LEU A 4 12.20 -40.24 -10.76
N ALA A 5 13.32 -40.49 -10.09
CA ALA A 5 13.82 -39.61 -9.04
C ALA A 5 14.05 -38.19 -9.57
N MET A 6 14.70 -38.02 -10.72
CA MET A 6 14.94 -36.69 -11.29
C MET A 6 13.64 -35.94 -11.62
N ARG A 7 12.61 -36.65 -12.13
CA ARG A 7 11.29 -36.05 -12.39
C ARG A 7 10.55 -35.66 -11.11
N THR A 8 10.62 -36.47 -10.05
CA THR A 8 10.02 -36.14 -8.76
C THR A 8 10.72 -34.95 -8.12
N TRP A 9 12.06 -34.90 -8.17
CA TRP A 9 12.84 -33.79 -7.65
C TRP A 9 12.55 -32.48 -8.40
N LEU A 10 12.48 -32.51 -9.73
CA LEU A 10 12.13 -31.33 -10.52
C LEU A 10 10.71 -30.83 -10.21
N ALA A 11 9.74 -31.74 -10.09
CA ALA A 11 8.37 -31.37 -9.77
C ALA A 11 8.27 -30.72 -8.38
N ILE A 12 8.97 -31.26 -7.37
CA ILE A 12 9.01 -30.69 -6.01
C ILE A 12 9.62 -29.29 -6.05
N VAL A 13 10.76 -29.11 -6.74
CA VAL A 13 11.40 -27.80 -6.84
C VAL A 13 10.50 -26.78 -7.54
N ILE A 14 9.81 -27.17 -8.62
CA ILE A 14 8.86 -26.28 -9.32
C ILE A 14 7.70 -25.88 -8.40
N VAL A 15 7.15 -26.83 -7.64
CA VAL A 15 6.06 -26.54 -6.68
C VAL A 15 6.56 -25.61 -5.58
N VAL A 16 7.72 -25.88 -4.98
CA VAL A 16 8.29 -25.03 -3.92
C VAL A 16 8.56 -23.62 -4.43
N VAL A 17 9.23 -23.47 -5.57
CA VAL A 17 9.51 -22.16 -6.19
C VAL A 17 8.21 -21.44 -6.57
N GLY A 18 7.26 -22.16 -7.18
CA GLY A 18 5.95 -21.62 -7.54
C GLY A 18 5.16 -21.14 -6.32
N THR A 19 5.23 -21.85 -5.20
CA THR A 19 4.60 -21.41 -3.95
C THR A 19 5.33 -20.21 -3.34
N SER A 20 6.67 -20.21 -3.22
CA SER A 20 7.40 -19.07 -2.65
C SER A 20 7.13 -17.75 -3.39
N LEU A 21 7.13 -17.78 -4.73
CA LEU A 21 6.86 -16.60 -5.54
C LEU A 21 5.42 -16.06 -5.39
N LEU A 22 4.47 -16.92 -5.03
CA LEU A 22 3.07 -16.51 -4.78
C LEU A 22 2.82 -16.11 -3.32
N PHE A 23 3.56 -16.67 -2.37
CA PHE A 23 3.37 -16.45 -0.93
C PHE A 23 4.00 -15.16 -0.40
N ASP A 24 5.05 -14.63 -1.05
CA ASP A 24 5.74 -13.43 -0.55
C ASP A 24 5.01 -12.09 -0.80
N THR A 25 3.84 -12.10 -1.46
CA THR A 25 3.09 -10.85 -1.73
C THR A 25 1.95 -10.56 -0.74
N ALA A 26 1.68 -11.45 0.23
CA ALA A 26 0.44 -11.37 1.02
C ALA A 26 0.57 -10.96 2.51
N SER A 27 1.75 -10.76 3.08
CA SER A 27 1.88 -10.76 4.56
C SER A 27 2.54 -9.56 5.24
N ALA A 28 2.78 -8.42 4.58
CA ALA A 28 3.44 -7.28 5.24
C ALA A 28 2.73 -5.91 5.19
N SER A 29 1.59 -5.73 4.50
CA SER A 29 0.90 -4.42 4.44
C SER A 29 -0.43 -4.34 5.20
N PHE A 30 -0.87 -5.41 5.86
CA PHE A 30 -2.15 -5.42 6.57
C PHE A 30 -2.08 -4.87 8.00
N ILE A 31 -0.88 -4.68 8.57
CA ILE A 31 -0.68 -4.33 9.98
C ILE A 31 0.13 -3.04 10.10
N ASP A 32 -0.48 -1.92 9.72
CA ASP A 32 -0.49 -0.64 10.44
C ASP A 32 -0.93 0.49 9.48
N ASN A 33 -2.18 0.38 9.00
CA ASN A 33 -2.83 1.48 8.26
C ASN A 33 -3.31 2.59 9.20
N THR A 34 -2.99 2.49 10.50
CA THR A 34 -3.44 3.41 11.53
C THR A 34 -2.34 4.39 11.84
N CYS A 35 -2.45 5.62 11.34
CA CYS A 35 -1.56 6.67 11.81
C CYS A 35 -1.77 6.87 13.32
N ARG A 36 -0.68 7.01 14.09
CA ARG A 36 -0.76 7.24 15.54
C ARG A 36 -1.57 8.49 15.87
N GLY A 37 -1.48 9.53 15.04
CA GLY A 37 -2.22 10.78 15.17
C GLY A 37 -3.70 10.73 14.74
N VAL A 38 -4.23 9.61 14.25
CA VAL A 38 -5.63 9.53 13.78
C VAL A 38 -6.64 9.82 14.90
N MET A 39 -6.38 9.33 16.12
CA MET A 39 -7.33 9.45 17.24
C MET A 39 -7.72 10.90 17.54
N GLY A 40 -6.73 11.81 17.58
CA GLY A 40 -6.96 13.25 17.81
C GLY A 40 -7.36 14.04 16.56
N ASN A 41 -7.07 13.52 15.36
CA ASN A 41 -7.19 14.24 14.10
C ASN A 41 -8.02 13.48 13.05
N ARG A 42 -9.17 12.92 13.46
CA ARG A 42 -10.04 12.10 12.60
C ARG A 42 -10.52 12.85 11.36
N ASP A 43 -10.82 14.14 11.47
CA ASP A 43 -11.29 14.95 10.34
C ASP A 43 -10.18 15.19 9.31
N ILE A 44 -8.94 15.35 9.77
CA ILE A 44 -7.77 15.45 8.90
C ILE A 44 -7.57 14.10 8.19
N TYR A 45 -7.58 12.99 8.94
CA TYR A 45 -7.45 11.65 8.37
C TYR A 45 -8.47 11.40 7.26
N LYS A 46 -9.76 11.69 7.49
CA LYS A 46 -10.82 11.54 6.48
C LYS A 46 -10.56 12.37 5.21
N LYS A 47 -10.01 13.58 5.34
CA LYS A 47 -9.68 14.44 4.19
C LYS A 47 -8.52 13.86 3.37
N VAL A 48 -7.49 13.34 4.02
CA VAL A 48 -6.34 12.72 3.35
C VAL A 48 -6.74 11.40 2.68
N VAL A 49 -7.52 10.57 3.38
CA VAL A 49 -8.09 9.32 2.85
C VAL A 49 -8.88 9.54 1.56
N ARG A 50 -9.69 10.60 1.47
CA ARG A 50 -10.49 10.89 0.28
C ARG A 50 -9.64 11.00 -0.99
N VAL A 51 -8.41 11.52 -0.90
CA VAL A 51 -7.49 11.58 -2.04
C VAL A 51 -7.15 10.18 -2.57
N CYS A 52 -6.92 9.22 -1.67
CA CYS A 52 -6.66 7.83 -2.04
C CYS A 52 -7.89 7.16 -2.67
N GLU A 53 -9.09 7.43 -2.16
CA GLU A 53 -10.35 6.91 -2.70
C GLU A 53 -10.62 7.47 -4.10
N ASP A 54 -10.49 8.80 -4.27
CA ASP A 54 -10.64 9.48 -5.57
C ASP A 54 -9.63 8.91 -6.59
N CYS A 55 -8.37 8.76 -6.18
CA CYS A 55 -7.31 8.18 -7.01
C CYS A 55 -7.58 6.73 -7.43
N THR A 56 -8.08 5.92 -6.49
CA THR A 56 -8.47 4.52 -6.77
C THR A 56 -9.58 4.46 -7.80
N ASN A 57 -10.53 5.39 -7.74
CA ASN A 57 -11.62 5.50 -8.72
C ASN A 57 -11.12 5.99 -10.10
N ILE A 58 -10.15 6.91 -10.15
CA ILE A 58 -9.55 7.43 -11.39
C ILE A 58 -8.77 6.33 -12.12
N PHE A 59 -7.86 5.63 -11.44
CA PHE A 59 -7.06 4.57 -12.06
C PHE A 59 -7.83 3.25 -12.20
N ARG A 60 -8.96 3.09 -11.50
CA ARG A 60 -9.74 1.85 -11.42
C ARG A 60 -8.90 0.65 -10.99
N LEU A 61 -7.88 0.87 -10.16
CA LEU A 61 -6.93 -0.14 -9.71
C LEU A 61 -7.29 -0.62 -8.28
N PRO A 62 -7.84 -1.83 -8.10
CA PRO A 62 -8.13 -2.35 -6.77
C PRO A 62 -6.85 -2.49 -5.94
N GLY A 63 -6.89 -2.07 -4.68
CA GLY A 63 -5.75 -2.11 -3.76
C GLY A 63 -4.87 -0.86 -3.77
N LEU A 64 -5.05 0.05 -4.74
CA LEU A 64 -4.33 1.33 -4.76
C LEU A 64 -4.59 2.14 -3.48
N ASP A 65 -5.82 2.12 -2.97
CA ASP A 65 -6.18 2.77 -1.70
C ASP A 65 -5.29 2.31 -0.53
N GLY A 66 -5.02 1.01 -0.43
CA GLY A 66 -4.12 0.45 0.58
C GLY A 66 -2.67 0.89 0.38
N MET A 67 -2.18 0.92 -0.87
CA MET A 67 -0.83 1.41 -1.18
C MET A 67 -0.68 2.90 -0.87
N CYS A 68 -1.71 3.69 -1.16
CA CYS A 68 -1.77 5.13 -0.89
C CYS A 68 -1.81 5.43 0.62
N ARG A 69 -2.53 4.62 1.41
CA ARG A 69 -2.61 4.74 2.88
C ARG A 69 -1.38 4.18 3.61
N ASN A 70 -0.54 3.38 2.94
CA ASN A 70 0.63 2.74 3.53
C ASN A 70 1.58 3.76 4.18
N ARG A 71 2.25 3.37 5.27
CA ARG A 71 3.14 4.26 6.06
C ARG A 71 2.47 5.60 6.40
N CYS A 72 1.16 5.59 6.65
CA CYS A 72 0.36 6.79 6.87
C CYS A 72 0.62 7.89 5.81
N PHE A 73 0.35 7.56 4.55
CA PHE A 73 0.49 8.48 3.41
C PHE A 73 1.92 8.97 3.13
N TYR A 74 2.93 8.51 3.88
CA TYR A 74 4.34 8.81 3.64
C TYR A 74 4.92 7.85 2.59
N ASN A 75 4.41 7.96 1.36
CA ASN A 75 4.79 7.13 0.23
C ASN A 75 4.61 7.91 -1.09
N GLU A 76 5.20 7.40 -2.17
CA GLU A 76 5.09 8.02 -3.50
C GLU A 76 3.68 7.88 -4.10
N TRP A 77 2.94 6.82 -3.75
CA TRP A 77 1.57 6.60 -4.24
C TRP A 77 0.65 7.74 -3.87
N PHE A 78 0.78 8.31 -2.67
CA PHE A 78 0.01 9.47 -2.26
C PHE A 78 0.29 10.69 -3.15
N LEU A 79 1.55 10.92 -3.54
CA LEU A 79 1.92 12.03 -4.43
C LEU A 79 1.36 11.83 -5.85
N ILE A 80 1.45 10.60 -6.37
CA ILE A 80 0.85 10.24 -7.66
C ILE A 80 -0.67 10.47 -7.60
N CYS A 81 -1.30 10.08 -6.49
CA CYS A 81 -2.73 10.27 -6.29
C CYS A 81 -3.14 11.73 -6.17
N LEU A 82 -2.35 12.55 -5.49
CA LEU A 82 -2.61 13.97 -5.37
C LEU A 82 -2.56 14.66 -6.74
N LYS A 83 -1.61 14.26 -7.59
CA LYS A 83 -1.49 14.71 -8.98
C LYS A 83 -2.66 14.23 -9.84
N ALA A 84 -3.01 12.94 -9.77
CA ALA A 84 -4.13 12.38 -10.52
C ALA A 84 -5.47 13.02 -10.15
N ALA A 85 -5.66 13.35 -8.87
CA ALA A 85 -6.85 14.05 -8.37
C ALA A 85 -6.85 15.57 -8.67
N ASN A 86 -5.84 16.08 -9.39
CA ASN A 86 -5.67 17.51 -9.69
C ASN A 86 -5.72 18.41 -8.43
N ARG A 87 -5.04 17.98 -7.36
CA ARG A 87 -4.89 18.70 -6.07
C ARG A 87 -3.42 18.94 -5.70
N GLU A 88 -2.52 18.89 -6.68
CA GLU A 88 -1.08 19.08 -6.47
C GLU A 88 -0.76 20.49 -5.95
N ASP A 89 -1.61 21.49 -6.22
CA ASP A 89 -1.52 22.84 -5.67
C ASP A 89 -1.70 22.88 -4.14
N GLU A 90 -2.44 21.92 -3.57
CA GLU A 90 -2.64 21.77 -2.13
C GLU A 90 -1.53 20.92 -1.45
N ILE A 91 -0.44 20.56 -2.14
CA ILE A 91 0.58 19.63 -1.61
C ILE A 91 1.16 20.05 -0.26
N GLU A 92 1.44 21.34 -0.07
CA GLU A 92 2.01 21.82 1.20
C GLU A 92 1.01 21.71 2.37
N LYS A 93 -0.28 21.87 2.09
CA LYS A 93 -1.35 21.67 3.06
C LYS A 93 -1.48 20.20 3.43
N PHE A 94 -1.43 19.31 2.44
CA PHE A 94 -1.41 17.86 2.70
C PHE A 94 -0.15 17.42 3.45
N ARG A 95 1.02 18.01 3.17
CA ARG A 95 2.27 17.75 3.89
C ARG A 95 2.12 18.04 5.39
N VAL A 96 1.51 19.18 5.75
CA VAL A 96 1.22 19.53 7.15
C VAL A 96 0.22 18.56 7.78
N TRP A 97 -0.82 18.16 7.04
CA TRP A 97 -1.79 17.19 7.54
C TRP A 97 -1.17 15.82 7.79
N ILE A 98 -0.33 15.34 6.88
CA ILE A 98 0.38 14.08 7.01
C ILE A 98 1.38 14.14 8.17
N SER A 99 2.09 15.26 8.36
CA SER A 99 3.00 15.41 9.49
C SER A 99 2.26 15.39 10.84
N ILE A 100 1.08 16.01 10.93
CA ILE A 100 0.21 15.94 12.11
C ILE A 100 -0.25 14.50 12.38
N LEU A 101 -0.61 13.75 11.33
CA LEU A 101 -1.05 12.36 11.48
C LEU A 101 0.09 11.41 11.88
N ASN A 102 1.32 11.72 11.46
CA ASN A 102 2.53 11.00 11.83
C ASN A 102 3.17 11.48 13.13
N ALA A 103 2.64 12.53 13.76
CA ALA A 103 3.17 13.05 15.00
C ALA A 103 3.20 11.94 16.07
N GLY A 104 4.40 11.61 16.53
CA GLY A 104 4.64 10.55 17.52
C GLY A 104 5.06 9.19 16.96
N GLN A 105 5.30 9.05 15.65
CA GLN A 105 6.08 7.93 15.09
C GLN A 105 7.56 8.02 15.47
#